data_AF-A0AAW0Y1C8-F1
#
_entry.id   AF-A0AAW0Y1C8-F1
#
_cell.length_a   1.000
_cell.length_b   1.000
_cell.length_c   1.000
_cell.angle_alpha   90.00
_cell.angle_beta   90.00
_cell.angle_gamma   90.00
#
_symmetry.space_group_name_H-M   'P 1'
#
loop_
_entity.id
_entity.type
_entity.pdbx_description
1 polymer ?
#
loop_
_entity_poly.entity_id
_entity_poly.type
_entity_poly.pdbx_seq_one_letter_code
_entity_poly.pdbx_strand_id
1 'polypeptide(L)'
;MDNKTTTDSGSVRMVPVSSTDMDRLQDVSIHIPSFLKVGPERVIMGSFFTDWYSKYENFPVYQDDTWVVSYPKSGTTWTQELVWCLINDPKSPEANLELMKRFPFFEFESLRSPDLNTTGMRKDDPLPPGNTWQISHNLSAPRTIKSHLPKELLPQQIWQVKPK
;
A
#
# COMPACT_ATOMS: atom_id res chain seq x y z
N MET A 1 23.61 -4.60 23.42
CA MET A 1 23.63 -3.23 22.87
C MET A 1 23.61 -3.42 21.38
N ASP A 2 22.41 -3.53 20.80
CA ASP A 2 22.27 -3.96 19.41
C ASP A 2 21.84 -2.74 18.58
N ASN A 3 22.75 -2.32 17.70
CA ASN A 3 22.53 -1.22 16.76
C ASN A 3 21.34 -1.56 15.85
N LYS A 4 20.16 -0.99 16.14
CA LYS A 4 19.03 -1.01 15.21
C LYS A 4 19.37 -0.11 14.02
N THR A 5 19.69 -0.79 12.92
CA THR A 5 20.01 -0.27 11.60
C THR A 5 19.04 0.84 11.20
N THR A 6 19.56 2.05 11.05
CA THR A 6 18.87 3.13 10.36
C THR A 6 18.99 2.81 8.87
N THR A 7 17.91 2.35 8.24
CA THR A 7 17.91 2.14 6.79
C THR A 7 17.57 3.46 6.12
N ASP A 8 18.58 4.09 5.55
CA ASP A 8 18.44 5.27 4.69
C ASP A 8 18.21 4.77 3.26
N SER A 9 17.03 4.21 2.99
CA SER A 9 16.62 3.94 1.62
C SER A 9 16.10 5.23 1.02
N GLY A 10 16.83 5.74 0.02
CA GLY A 10 16.49 6.84 -0.89
C GLY A 10 15.34 7.75 -0.46
N SER A 11 15.68 9.00 -0.09
CA SER A 11 14.77 10.12 0.19
C SER A 11 14.00 10.14 1.52
N VAL A 12 13.67 8.99 2.14
CA VAL A 12 12.82 8.97 3.35
C VAL A 12 13.49 8.33 4.55
N ARG A 13 13.66 9.12 5.62
CA ARG A 13 14.18 8.64 6.91
C ARG A 13 13.17 7.73 7.60
N MET A 14 13.63 6.53 7.98
CA MET A 14 12.86 5.57 8.78
C MET A 14 13.59 5.31 10.11
N VAL A 15 12.88 5.50 11.23
CA VAL A 15 13.45 5.33 12.57
C VAL A 15 12.54 4.44 13.40
N PRO A 16 13.07 3.43 14.11
CA PRO A 16 12.27 2.65 15.06
C PRO A 16 11.55 3.54 16.06
N VAL A 17 10.30 3.19 16.37
CA VAL A 17 9.55 3.86 17.44
C VAL A 17 10.25 3.59 18.79
N SER A 18 10.28 4.60 19.67
CA SER A 18 10.91 4.50 20.99
C SER A 18 10.18 3.48 21.87
N SER A 19 10.88 2.89 22.85
CA SER A 19 10.25 1.92 23.77
C SER A 19 9.04 2.50 24.50
N THR A 20 9.10 3.77 24.91
CA THR A 20 7.99 4.46 25.59
C THR A 20 6.75 4.62 24.69
N ASP A 21 6.94 4.85 23.40
CA ASP A 21 5.84 4.97 22.44
C ASP A 21 5.30 3.59 22.01
N MET A 22 6.14 2.55 22.03
CA MET A 22 5.77 1.18 21.67
C MET A 22 4.69 0.59 22.58
N ASP A 23 4.69 0.94 23.87
CA ASP A 23 3.65 0.51 24.83
C ASP A 23 2.24 0.94 24.39
N ARG A 24 2.12 2.05 23.63
CA ARG A 24 0.83 2.53 23.09
C ARG A 24 0.43 1.85 21.79
N LEU A 25 1.38 1.19 21.13
CA LEU A 25 1.20 0.58 19.81
C LEU A 25 1.12 -0.95 19.87
N GLN A 26 1.52 -1.56 21.00
CA GLN A 26 1.48 -3.01 21.18
C GLN A 26 0.09 -3.62 20.93
N ASP A 27 -0.98 -2.87 21.22
CA ASP A 27 -2.37 -3.31 21.04
C ASP A 27 -2.92 -3.00 19.64
N VAL A 28 -2.18 -2.27 18.80
CA VAL A 28 -2.63 -1.86 17.46
C VAL A 28 -2.65 -3.03 16.49
N SER A 29 -1.71 -3.97 16.62
CA SER A 29 -1.66 -5.17 15.77
C SER A 29 -0.85 -6.28 16.41
N ILE A 30 -1.43 -7.48 16.50
CA ILE A 30 -0.74 -8.69 16.96
C ILE A 30 0.19 -9.31 15.89
N HIS A 31 0.09 -8.83 14.65
CA HIS A 31 0.82 -9.39 13.50
C HIS A 31 2.01 -8.53 13.07
N ILE A 32 2.13 -7.31 13.59
CA ILE A 32 3.23 -6.40 13.27
C ILE A 32 4.19 -6.38 14.48
N PRO A 33 5.42 -6.88 14.34
CA PRO A 33 6.32 -7.09 15.48
C PRO A 33 6.89 -5.78 16.04
N SER A 34 6.98 -4.74 15.22
CA SER A 34 7.44 -3.42 15.63
C SER A 34 7.02 -2.33 14.64
N PHE A 35 7.10 -1.07 15.06
CA PHE A 35 6.69 0.09 14.27
C PHE A 35 7.84 1.07 14.01
N LEU A 36 7.68 1.87 12.96
CA LEU A 36 8.63 2.85 12.47
C LEU A 36 7.97 4.22 12.39
N LYS A 37 8.73 5.27 12.73
CA LYS A 37 8.44 6.67 12.34
C LYS A 37 9.07 6.90 10.97
N VAL A 38 8.23 7.20 9.97
CA VAL A 38 8.63 7.31 8.57
C VAL A 38 8.42 8.73 8.07
N GLY A 39 9.42 9.28 7.38
CA GLY A 39 9.33 10.55 6.67
C GLY A 39 9.31 11.80 7.54
N PRO A 40 9.19 12.99 6.91
CA PRO A 40 9.19 14.26 7.61
C PRO A 40 7.98 14.43 8.53
N GLU A 41 6.83 13.89 8.12
CA GLU A 41 5.58 13.92 8.90
C GLU A 41 5.53 12.89 10.04
N ARG A 42 6.55 12.02 10.13
CA ARG A 42 6.69 10.99 11.18
C ARG A 42 5.46 10.09 11.31
N VAL A 43 4.90 9.66 10.18
CA VAL A 43 3.81 8.69 10.17
C VAL A 43 4.28 7.35 10.73
N ILE A 44 3.38 6.66 11.42
CA ILE A 44 3.65 5.36 12.01
C ILE A 44 3.33 4.27 10.99
N MET A 45 4.35 3.50 10.61
CA MET A 45 4.22 2.34 9.72
C MET A 45 4.68 1.06 10.42
N GLY A 46 4.18 -0.08 9.96
CA GLY A 46 4.69 -1.38 10.41
C GLY A 46 6.13 -1.60 9.95
N SER A 47 6.88 -2.41 10.68
CA SER A 47 8.30 -2.70 10.38
C SER A 47 8.53 -3.28 8.99
N PHE A 48 7.59 -4.06 8.45
CA PHE A 48 7.69 -4.62 7.09
C PHE A 48 7.70 -3.56 5.97
N PHE A 49 7.38 -2.31 6.29
CA PHE A 49 7.43 -1.20 5.33
C PHE A 49 8.84 -0.96 4.76
N THR A 50 9.89 -1.19 5.55
CA THR A 50 11.29 -1.02 5.07
C THR A 50 11.60 -1.89 3.87
N ASP A 51 11.09 -3.12 3.87
CA ASP A 51 11.41 -4.13 2.85
C ASP A 51 10.70 -3.85 1.52
N TRP A 52 9.61 -3.08 1.57
CA TRP A 52 8.77 -2.77 0.42
C TRP A 52 8.95 -1.35 -0.11
N TYR A 53 9.41 -0.41 0.70
CA TYR A 53 9.40 1.01 0.34
C TYR A 53 10.11 1.31 -0.99
N SER A 54 11.27 0.70 -1.24
CA SER A 54 11.98 0.87 -2.51
C SER A 54 11.13 0.48 -3.73
N LYS A 55 10.28 -0.55 -3.62
CA LYS A 55 9.36 -0.95 -4.70
C LYS A 55 8.18 0.01 -4.85
N TYR A 56 7.74 0.65 -3.76
CA TYR A 56 6.67 1.65 -3.79
C TYR A 56 7.18 2.96 -4.38
N GLU A 57 8.34 3.43 -3.94
CA GLU A 57 8.96 4.67 -4.42
C GLU A 57 9.22 4.61 -5.94
N ASN A 58 9.71 3.47 -6.42
CA ASN A 58 10.07 3.25 -7.83
C ASN A 58 8.94 2.65 -8.69
N PHE A 59 7.70 2.62 -8.18
CA PHE A 59 6.58 2.08 -8.94
C PHE A 59 6.32 2.94 -10.20
N PRO A 60 6.21 2.35 -11.40
CA PRO A 60 5.96 3.10 -12.62
C PRO A 60 4.53 3.65 -12.62
N VAL A 61 4.41 4.95 -12.85
CA VAL A 61 3.12 5.67 -12.94
C VAL A 61 2.87 6.07 -14.39
N TYR A 62 1.66 5.83 -14.88
CA TYR A 62 1.25 6.18 -16.24
C TYR A 62 0.17 7.26 -16.23
N GLN A 63 0.08 8.01 -17.33
CA GLN A 63 -0.80 9.18 -17.46
C GLN A 63 -2.29 8.84 -17.27
N ASP A 64 -2.67 7.61 -17.62
CA ASP A 64 -4.02 7.09 -17.58
C ASP A 64 -4.34 6.29 -16.32
N ASP A 65 -3.38 6.18 -15.38
CA ASP A 65 -3.67 5.66 -14.05
C ASP A 65 -4.70 6.54 -13.33
N THR A 66 -5.51 5.92 -12.49
CA THR A 66 -6.45 6.58 -11.59
C THR A 66 -6.17 6.15 -10.16
N TRP A 67 -5.82 7.11 -9.30
CA TRP A 67 -5.45 6.85 -7.92
C TRP A 67 -6.55 7.31 -6.95
N VAL A 68 -6.99 6.42 -6.07
CA VAL A 68 -7.84 6.78 -4.93
C VAL A 68 -6.99 6.77 -3.67
N VAL A 69 -6.56 7.97 -3.27
CA VAL A 69 -5.74 8.20 -2.09
C VAL A 69 -6.59 8.83 -0.99
N SER A 70 -6.56 8.25 0.20
CA SER A 70 -7.31 8.79 1.35
C SER A 70 -6.72 8.31 2.67
N TYR A 71 -7.07 8.98 3.77
CA TYR A 71 -6.80 8.44 5.09
C TYR A 71 -7.64 7.17 5.33
N PRO A 72 -7.12 6.15 6.06
CA PRO A 72 -7.87 4.93 6.31
C PRO A 72 -9.26 5.20 6.91
N LYS A 73 -10.24 4.41 6.44
CA LYS A 73 -11.65 4.45 6.91
C LYS A 73 -12.44 5.71 6.55
N SER A 74 -11.93 6.57 5.68
CA SER A 74 -12.62 7.78 5.20
C SER A 74 -13.54 7.57 3.98
N GLY A 75 -14.16 6.39 3.82
CA GLY A 75 -15.08 6.12 2.70
C GLY A 75 -14.43 5.56 1.42
N THR A 76 -13.13 5.26 1.43
CA THR A 76 -12.36 4.72 0.29
C THR A 76 -13.06 3.63 -0.52
N THR A 77 -13.71 2.66 0.12
CA THR A 77 -14.39 1.55 -0.58
C THR A 77 -15.51 2.05 -1.48
N TRP A 78 -16.32 2.99 -0.99
CA TRP A 78 -17.37 3.63 -1.80
C TRP A 78 -16.79 4.43 -2.94
N THR A 79 -15.74 5.23 -2.68
CA THR A 79 -15.08 6.02 -3.72
C THR A 79 -14.47 5.13 -4.81
N GLN A 80 -13.83 4.01 -4.45
CA GLN A 80 -13.27 3.06 -5.42
C GLN A 80 -14.34 2.50 -6.35
N GLU A 81 -15.50 2.06 -5.82
CA GLU A 81 -16.59 1.53 -6.66
C GLU A 81 -17.18 2.60 -7.58
N LEU A 82 -17.41 3.81 -7.05
CA LEU A 82 -17.92 4.93 -7.83
C LEU A 82 -16.96 5.28 -8.98
N VAL A 83 -15.68 5.44 -8.68
CA VAL A 83 -14.66 5.73 -9.69
C VAL A 83 -14.57 4.62 -10.73
N TRP A 84 -14.57 3.35 -10.29
CA TRP A 84 -14.47 2.21 -11.20
C TRP A 84 -15.64 2.17 -12.18
N CYS A 85 -16.88 2.35 -11.69
CA CYS A 85 -18.08 2.42 -12.52
C CYS A 85 -18.13 3.63 -13.46
N LEU A 86 -17.44 4.73 -13.13
CA LEU A 86 -17.39 5.93 -13.97
C LEU A 86 -16.44 5.77 -15.16
N ILE A 87 -15.37 5.00 -15.00
CA ILE A 87 -14.31 4.89 -16.03
C ILE A 87 -14.30 3.54 -16.76
N ASN A 88 -15.08 2.57 -16.32
CA ASN A 88 -15.26 1.25 -16.94
C ASN A 88 -16.73 0.97 -17.25
N ASP A 89 -17.01 -0.04 -18.08
CA ASP A 89 -18.38 -0.52 -18.30
C ASP A 89 -18.84 -1.37 -17.09
N PRO A 90 -19.86 -0.95 -16.33
CA PRO A 90 -20.36 -1.71 -15.17
C PRO A 90 -21.01 -3.04 -15.55
N LYS A 91 -21.25 -3.31 -16.84
CA LYS A 91 -21.76 -4.59 -17.33
C LYS A 91 -20.64 -5.57 -17.75
N SER A 92 -19.39 -5.13 -17.71
CA SER A 92 -18.27 -5.97 -18.11
C SER A 92 -18.06 -7.12 -17.10
N PRO A 93 -17.49 -8.27 -17.52
CA PRO A 93 -17.17 -9.37 -16.60
C PRO A 93 -16.28 -8.93 -15.43
N GLU A 94 -15.40 -7.95 -15.67
CA GLU A 94 -14.47 -7.38 -14.69
C GLU A 94 -15.22 -6.78 -13.50
N ALA A 95 -16.42 -6.21 -13.70
CA ALA A 95 -17.23 -5.65 -12.63
C ALA A 95 -17.56 -6.66 -11.52
N ASN A 96 -17.57 -7.97 -11.84
CA ASN A 96 -17.84 -9.05 -10.90
C ASN A 96 -16.58 -9.52 -10.16
N LEU A 97 -15.40 -9.02 -10.51
CA LEU A 97 -14.18 -9.34 -9.79
C LEU A 97 -14.18 -8.67 -8.41
N GLU A 98 -13.55 -9.35 -7.46
CA GLU A 98 -13.28 -8.82 -6.13
C GLU A 98 -12.62 -7.43 -6.23
N LEU A 99 -13.03 -6.51 -5.36
CA LEU A 99 -12.59 -5.11 -5.44
C LEU A 99 -11.06 -4.98 -5.45
N MET A 100 -10.32 -5.76 -4.66
CA MET A 100 -8.85 -5.70 -4.66
C MET A 100 -8.20 -6.18 -5.96
N LYS A 101 -8.91 -6.89 -6.84
CA LYS A 101 -8.42 -7.28 -8.18
C LYS A 101 -8.66 -6.18 -9.21
N ARG A 102 -9.71 -5.39 -9.02
CA ARG A 102 -10.01 -4.21 -9.84
C ARG A 102 -9.23 -2.97 -9.39
N PHE A 103 -9.13 -2.79 -8.08
CA PHE A 103 -8.62 -1.60 -7.39
C PHE A 103 -7.63 -2.06 -6.30
N PRO A 104 -6.47 -2.62 -6.69
CA PRO A 104 -5.48 -3.15 -5.76
C PRO A 104 -5.05 -2.11 -4.73
N PHE A 105 -4.85 -2.61 -3.51
CA PHE A 105 -4.37 -1.81 -2.40
C PHE A 105 -2.85 -1.78 -2.43
N PHE A 106 -2.31 -0.62 -2.83
CA PHE A 106 -0.93 -0.44 -3.25
C PHE A 106 0.12 -0.88 -2.22
N GLU A 107 -0.05 -0.51 -0.96
CA GLU A 107 0.92 -0.79 0.10
C GLU A 107 0.59 -2.03 0.94
N PHE A 108 -0.36 -2.86 0.50
CA PHE A 108 -0.95 -3.92 1.33
C PHE A 108 0.06 -4.95 1.82
N GLU A 109 1.10 -5.24 1.04
CA GLU A 109 2.19 -6.14 1.42
C GLU A 109 2.94 -5.69 2.66
N SER A 110 3.17 -4.39 2.80
CA SER A 110 3.89 -3.84 3.94
C SER A 110 3.10 -3.85 5.25
N LEU A 111 1.80 -4.17 5.19
CA LEU A 111 0.92 -4.22 6.36
C LEU A 111 0.87 -5.59 7.02
N ARG A 112 1.54 -6.60 6.45
CA ARG A 112 1.44 -8.00 6.88
C ARG A 112 2.78 -8.71 6.80
N SER A 113 2.89 -9.78 7.57
CA SER A 113 4.09 -10.59 7.63
C SER A 113 4.38 -11.27 6.28
N PRO A 114 5.65 -11.35 5.84
CA PRO A 114 6.02 -12.05 4.62
C PRO A 114 5.78 -13.57 4.69
N ASP A 115 5.61 -14.13 5.89
CA ASP A 115 5.29 -15.53 6.13
C ASP A 115 3.78 -15.79 6.31
N LEU A 116 2.93 -14.77 6.12
CA LEU A 116 1.48 -14.92 6.26
C LEU A 116 0.96 -15.93 5.23
N ASN A 117 0.67 -17.14 5.72
CA ASN A 117 0.03 -18.19 4.96
C ASN A 117 -1.23 -18.64 5.71
N THR A 118 -2.35 -18.72 5.01
CA THR A 118 -3.65 -19.12 5.55
C THR A 118 -4.17 -20.29 4.74
N THR A 119 -4.58 -21.35 5.44
CA THR A 119 -5.12 -22.56 4.81
C THR A 119 -6.33 -22.22 3.95
N GLY A 120 -6.32 -22.66 2.69
CA GLY A 120 -7.42 -22.43 1.75
C GLY A 120 -7.35 -21.13 0.95
N MET A 121 -6.27 -20.35 1.06
CA MET A 121 -6.06 -19.20 0.18
C MET A 121 -5.93 -19.62 -1.28
N ARG A 122 -6.55 -18.84 -2.17
CA ARG A 122 -6.40 -19.02 -3.61
C ARG A 122 -5.02 -18.51 -4.05
N LYS A 123 -4.51 -19.04 -5.16
CA LYS A 123 -3.22 -18.59 -5.72
C LYS A 123 -3.24 -17.10 -6.10
N ASP A 124 -4.40 -16.60 -6.49
CA ASP A 124 -4.66 -15.21 -6.88
C ASP A 124 -5.28 -14.37 -5.75
N ASP A 125 -5.26 -14.87 -4.51
CA ASP A 125 -5.72 -14.12 -3.35
C ASP A 125 -4.80 -12.91 -3.14
N PRO A 126 -5.33 -11.69 -2.92
CA PRO A 126 -4.50 -10.52 -2.65
C PRO A 126 -3.74 -10.56 -1.30
N LEU A 127 -4.07 -11.51 -0.42
CA LEU A 127 -3.40 -11.71 0.88
C LEU A 127 -1.94 -12.20 0.82
N PRO A 128 -1.50 -12.98 -0.18
CA PRO A 128 -0.09 -13.30 -0.40
C PRO A 128 0.84 -12.09 -0.62
N PRO A 129 2.06 -12.07 -0.02
CA PRO A 129 3.06 -11.03 -0.26
C PRO A 129 3.45 -10.88 -1.74
N GLY A 130 3.38 -9.64 -2.21
CA GLY A 130 3.68 -9.21 -3.57
C GLY A 130 2.52 -9.27 -4.54
N ASN A 131 1.37 -9.85 -4.16
CA ASN A 131 0.32 -10.07 -5.13
C ASN A 131 -0.45 -8.79 -5.49
N THR A 132 -0.75 -7.90 -4.54
CA THR A 132 -1.41 -6.62 -4.85
C THR A 132 -0.50 -5.69 -5.65
N TRP A 133 0.81 -5.70 -5.39
CA TRP A 133 1.80 -5.00 -6.21
C TRP A 133 1.85 -5.58 -7.63
N GLN A 134 1.86 -6.91 -7.78
CA GLN A 134 1.82 -7.57 -9.10
C GLN A 134 0.52 -7.28 -9.85
N ILE A 135 -0.63 -7.31 -9.18
CA ILE A 135 -1.93 -6.93 -9.76
C ILE A 135 -1.87 -5.48 -10.24
N SER A 136 -1.37 -4.55 -9.40
CA SER A 136 -1.19 -3.14 -9.77
C SER A 136 -0.29 -2.96 -10.99
N HIS A 137 0.76 -3.78 -11.11
CA HIS A 137 1.70 -3.71 -12.23
C HIS A 137 1.09 -4.26 -13.54
N ASN A 138 0.29 -5.33 -13.45
CA ASN A 138 -0.21 -6.08 -14.61
C ASN A 138 -1.64 -5.72 -15.04
N LEU A 139 -2.33 -4.84 -14.29
CA LEU A 139 -3.64 -4.33 -14.67
C LEU A 139 -3.61 -3.68 -16.05
N SER A 140 -4.64 -3.95 -16.85
CA SER A 140 -4.88 -3.27 -18.11
C SER A 140 -5.15 -1.79 -17.89
N ALA A 141 -4.68 -0.94 -18.80
CA ALA A 141 -5.01 0.47 -18.84
C ALA A 141 -6.52 0.71 -19.11
N PRO A 142 -7.14 1.74 -18.50
CA PRO A 142 -6.60 2.58 -17.44
C PRO A 142 -6.53 1.81 -16.10
N ARG A 143 -5.39 1.88 -15.40
CA ARG A 143 -5.23 1.16 -14.13
C ARG A 143 -5.89 1.94 -13.00
N THR A 144 -6.51 1.23 -12.06
CA THR A 144 -7.07 1.80 -10.83
C THR A 144 -6.28 1.35 -9.61
N ILE A 145 -5.81 2.30 -8.78
CA ILE A 145 -4.90 2.01 -7.65
C ILE A 145 -5.36 2.71 -6.38
N LYS A 146 -5.53 1.96 -5.30
CA LYS A 146 -5.93 2.49 -3.98
C LYS A 146 -4.71 2.65 -3.10
N SER A 147 -4.58 3.78 -2.40
CA SER A 147 -3.56 3.94 -1.37
C SER A 147 -4.03 4.73 -0.15
N HIS A 148 -3.40 4.47 0.99
CA HIS A 148 -3.46 5.25 2.21
C HIS A 148 -2.10 5.89 2.55
N LEU A 149 -1.11 5.78 1.67
CA LEU A 149 0.16 6.44 1.86
C LEU A 149 -0.02 7.96 1.80
N PRO A 150 0.62 8.71 2.71
CA PRO A 150 0.70 10.15 2.60
C PRO A 150 1.48 10.54 1.35
N LYS A 151 1.32 11.80 0.95
CA LYS A 151 1.87 12.37 -0.27
C LYS A 151 3.36 12.07 -0.46
N GLU A 152 4.13 12.13 0.61
CA GLU A 152 5.59 11.98 0.64
C GLU A 152 6.04 10.53 0.45
N LEU A 153 5.15 9.55 0.67
CA LEU A 153 5.47 8.12 0.56
C LEU A 153 4.90 7.48 -0.71
N LEU A 154 4.11 8.22 -1.49
CA LEU A 154 3.67 7.82 -2.81
C LEU A 154 4.82 7.86 -3.83
N PRO A 155 4.72 7.15 -4.97
CA PRO A 155 5.71 7.22 -6.03
C PRO A 155 5.91 8.66 -6.51
N GLN A 156 7.16 9.15 -6.54
CA GLN A 156 7.44 10.54 -6.93
C GLN A 156 6.96 10.86 -8.35
N GLN A 157 6.88 9.85 -9.21
CA GLN A 157 6.37 9.97 -10.59
C GLN A 157 4.94 10.48 -10.65
N ILE A 158 4.09 10.30 -9.61
CA ILE A 158 2.74 10.89 -9.56
C ILE A 158 2.79 12.40 -9.80
N TRP A 159 3.80 13.09 -9.25
CA TRP A 159 3.91 14.55 -9.38
C TRP A 159 4.45 15.01 -10.73
N GLN A 160 5.15 14.13 -11.44
CA GLN A 160 5.72 14.41 -12.75
C GLN A 160 4.72 14.10 -13.86
N VAL A 161 4.14 12.89 -13.81
CA VAL A 161 3.18 12.35 -14.77
C VAL A 161 1.79 12.97 -14.58
N LYS A 162 1.40 13.27 -13.34
CA LYS A 162 0.07 13.81 -12.99
C LYS A 162 -1.05 12.90 -13.51
N PRO A 163 -1.14 11.65 -13.01
CA PRO A 163 -2.26 10.76 -13.28
C PRO A 163 -3.56 11.34 -12.73
N LYS A 164 -4.69 10.67 -13.02
CA LYS A 164 -6.01 11.06 -12.51
C LYS A 164 -6.18 10.73 -11.03
#